data_AF-A0AAD4XU43-F1
#
_entry.id   AF-A0AAD4XU43-F1
#
_cell.length_a   1.000
_cell.length_b   1.000
_cell.length_c   1.000
_cell.angle_alpha   90.00
_cell.angle_beta   90.00
_cell.angle_gamma   90.00
#
_symmetry.space_group_name_H-M   'P 1'
#
loop_
_entity.id
_entity.type
_entity.pdbx_description
1 polymer ?
#
loop_
_entity_poly.entity_id
_entity_poly.type
_entity_poly.pdbx_seq_one_letter_code
_entity_poly.pdbx_strand_id
1 'polypeptide(L)'
;MCSSSEIKDYDVCSAVSKIQENLAALYAHLNQLNLKRRQTLNEFLDLKGNIRVFCRIKPTSSGEKYNHQEVAIALDSTNVMLKLHANKSKLYCFDRVFHPDTSQGTQPSQFSTDVSEV
;
A
#
# COMPACT_ATOMS: atom_id res chain seq x y z
N MET A 1 -6.41 58.38 3.78
CA MET A 1 -6.72 57.81 2.46
C MET A 1 -6.10 56.42 2.43
N CYS A 2 -6.90 55.36 2.60
CA CYS A 2 -6.40 53.98 2.53
C CYS A 2 -6.15 53.66 1.06
N SER A 3 -4.96 53.15 0.76
CA SER A 3 -4.47 52.93 -0.59
C SER A 3 -5.23 51.78 -1.24
N SER A 4 -5.80 52.01 -2.42
CA SER A 4 -6.54 51.03 -3.24
C SER A 4 -5.75 49.76 -3.62
N SER A 5 -4.46 49.69 -3.26
CA SER A 5 -3.60 48.52 -3.36
C SER A 5 -3.93 47.44 -2.31
N GLU A 6 -4.24 47.82 -1.07
CA GLU A 6 -4.48 46.86 0.03
C GLU A 6 -5.79 46.05 -0.15
N ILE A 7 -6.77 46.61 -0.86
CA ILE A 7 -8.07 45.98 -1.12
C ILE A 7 -7.96 44.89 -2.19
N LYS A 8 -7.05 45.05 -3.17
CA LYS A 8 -6.87 44.07 -4.25
C LYS A 8 -6.11 42.83 -3.79
N ASP A 9 -5.14 43.00 -2.89
CA ASP A 9 -4.38 41.87 -2.35
C ASP A 9 -5.23 40.99 -1.43
N TYR A 10 -6.20 41.57 -0.72
CA TYR A 10 -7.17 40.82 0.10
C TYR A 10 -8.11 39.95 -0.76
N ASP A 11 -8.58 40.46 -1.89
CA ASP A 11 -9.46 39.73 -2.82
C ASP A 11 -8.73 38.54 -3.47
N VAL A 12 -7.47 38.76 -3.89
CA VAL A 12 -6.62 37.69 -4.44
C VAL A 12 -6.30 36.63 -3.38
N CYS A 13 -5.95 37.02 -2.14
CA CYS A 13 -5.72 36.06 -1.06
C CYS A 13 -6.98 35.23 -0.75
N SER A 14 -8.15 35.87 -0.71
CA SER A 14 -9.42 35.17 -0.49
C SER A 14 -9.73 34.15 -1.60
N ALA A 15 -9.49 34.52 -2.86
CA ALA A 15 -9.68 33.64 -4.00
C ALA A 15 -8.70 32.45 -3.96
N VAL A 16 -7.43 32.69 -3.62
CA VAL A 16 -6.42 31.63 -3.46
C VAL A 16 -6.80 30.65 -2.36
N SER A 17 -7.24 31.12 -1.19
CA SER A 17 -7.69 30.25 -0.10
C SER A 17 -8.88 29.38 -0.51
N LYS A 18 -9.87 29.94 -1.20
CA LYS A 18 -11.03 29.18 -1.72
C LYS A 18 -10.61 28.11 -2.73
N ILE A 19 -9.65 28.42 -3.61
CA ILE A 19 -9.13 27.44 -4.58
C ILE A 19 -8.40 26.31 -3.84
N GLN A 20 -7.59 26.63 -2.83
CA GLN A 20 -6.88 25.64 -2.03
C GLN A 20 -7.84 24.71 -1.26
N GLU A 21 -8.89 25.27 -0.65
CA GLU A 21 -9.93 24.50 0.02
C GLU A 21 -10.67 23.56 -0.95
N ASN A 22 -11.07 24.07 -2.11
CA ASN A 22 -11.73 23.27 -3.15
C ASN A 22 -10.81 22.17 -3.69
N LEU A 23 -9.52 22.44 -3.87
CA LEU A 23 -8.55 21.43 -4.27
C LEU A 23 -8.44 20.34 -3.21
N ALA A 24 -8.31 20.70 -1.93
CA ALA A 24 -8.23 19.74 -0.84
C ALA A 24 -9.49 18.87 -0.76
N ALA A 25 -10.68 19.48 -0.85
CA ALA A 25 -11.95 18.76 -0.88
C ALA A 25 -12.06 17.82 -2.09
N LEU A 26 -11.63 18.27 -3.27
CA LEU A 26 -11.65 17.45 -4.48
C LEU A 26 -10.69 16.27 -4.38
N TYR A 27 -9.47 16.48 -3.86
CA TYR A 27 -8.53 15.39 -3.62
C TYR A 27 -9.07 14.38 -2.60
N ALA A 28 -9.70 14.84 -1.52
CA ALA A 28 -10.34 13.97 -0.55
C ALA A 28 -11.46 13.14 -1.20
N HIS A 29 -12.29 13.76 -2.04
CA HIS A 29 -13.36 13.07 -2.76
C HIS A 29 -12.81 12.03 -3.74
N LEU A 30 -11.76 12.35 -4.50
CA LEU A 30 -11.09 11.40 -5.39
C LEU A 30 -10.51 10.22 -4.63
N ASN A 31 -9.92 10.44 -3.45
CA ASN A 31 -9.42 9.35 -2.61
C ASN A 31 -10.55 8.44 -2.13
N GLN A 32 -11.69 9.01 -1.73
CA GLN A 32 -12.87 8.26 -1.32
C GLN A 32 -13.44 7.42 -2.48
N LEU A 33 -13.55 8.00 -3.68
CA LEU A 33 -14.00 7.27 -4.86
C LEU A 33 -13.05 6.13 -5.24
N ASN A 34 -11.74 6.37 -5.17
CA ASN A 34 -10.74 5.33 -5.42
C ASN A 34 -10.81 4.20 -4.38
N LEU A 35 -11.06 4.52 -3.11
CA LEU A 35 -11.26 3.53 -2.06
C LEU A 35 -12.48 2.66 -2.37
N LYS A 36 -13.64 3.27 -2.62
CA LYS A 36 -14.87 2.55 -3.00
C LYS A 36 -14.67 1.68 -4.24
N ARG A 37 -14.00 2.21 -5.27
CA ARG A 37 -13.70 1.46 -6.49
C ARG A 37 -12.88 0.21 -6.20
N ARG A 38 -11.87 0.30 -5.33
CA ARG A 38 -11.04 -0.85 -4.94
C ARG A 38 -11.85 -1.88 -4.14
N GLN A 39 -12.66 -1.43 -3.17
CA GLN A 39 -13.53 -2.30 -2.37
C GLN A 39 -14.50 -3.10 -3.23
N THR A 40 -15.30 -2.43 -4.07
CA THR A 40 -16.29 -3.08 -4.94
C THR A 40 -15.64 -4.04 -5.93
N LEU A 41 -14.47 -3.67 -6.46
CA LEU A 41 -13.74 -4.56 -7.36
C LEU A 41 -13.27 -5.82 -6.63
N ASN A 42 -12.69 -5.69 -5.43
CA ASN A 42 -12.23 -6.83 -4.65
C ASN A 42 -13.38 -7.78 -4.32
N GLU A 43 -14.51 -7.25 -3.85
CA GLU A 43 -15.72 -8.04 -3.56
C GLU A 43 -16.21 -8.80 -4.80
N PHE A 44 -16.26 -8.12 -5.96
CA PHE A 44 -16.63 -8.77 -7.21
C PHE A 44 -15.67 -9.90 -7.61
N LEU A 45 -14.36 -9.70 -7.45
CA LEU A 45 -13.35 -10.72 -7.77
C LEU A 45 -13.45 -11.93 -6.82
N ASP A 46 -13.77 -11.70 -5.56
CA ASP A 46 -13.97 -12.76 -4.56
C ASP A 46 -15.25 -13.56 -4.87
N LEU A 47 -16.35 -12.86 -5.22
CA LEU A 47 -17.60 -13.50 -5.65
C LEU A 47 -17.42 -14.33 -6.94
N LYS A 48 -16.57 -13.86 -7.86
CA LYS A 48 -16.21 -14.60 -9.07
C LYS A 48 -15.40 -15.87 -8.75
N GLY A 49 -14.83 -15.97 -7.55
CA GLY A 49 -14.00 -17.08 -7.11
C GLY A 49 -12.55 -16.98 -7.60
N ASN A 50 -12.00 -15.76 -7.70
CA ASN A 50 -10.57 -15.60 -8.00
C ASN A 50 -9.70 -16.18 -6.87
N ILE A 51 -8.63 -16.88 -7.23
CA ILE A 51 -7.66 -17.43 -6.28
C ILE A 51 -6.62 -16.36 -5.96
N ARG A 52 -6.42 -16.08 -4.66
CA ARG A 52 -5.34 -15.23 -4.16
C ARG A 52 -4.20 -16.08 -3.60
N VAL A 53 -2.97 -15.76 -3.95
CA VAL A 53 -1.75 -16.44 -3.51
C VAL A 53 -0.86 -15.45 -2.77
N PHE A 54 -0.64 -15.72 -1.49
CA PHE A 54 0.20 -14.92 -0.62
C PHE A 54 1.49 -15.67 -0.27
N CYS A 55 2.61 -14.95 -0.16
CA CYS A 55 3.89 -15.51 0.27
C CYS A 55 4.33 -14.88 1.60
N ARG A 56 4.80 -15.69 2.55
CA ARG A 56 5.40 -15.22 3.80
C ARG A 56 6.80 -15.77 3.96
N ILE A 57 7.78 -14.89 4.09
CA ILE A 57 9.17 -15.26 4.35
C ILE A 57 9.34 -15.40 5.86
N LYS A 58 9.79 -16.58 6.30
CA LYS A 58 10.01 -16.86 7.73
C LYS A 58 11.27 -16.13 8.21
N PRO A 59 11.21 -15.35 9.32
CA PRO A 59 12.40 -14.79 9.95
C PRO A 59 13.33 -15.88 10.49
N THR A 60 14.63 -15.72 10.26
CA THR A 60 15.68 -16.63 10.72
C THR A 60 15.85 -16.49 12.24
N SER A 61 15.58 -17.55 12.99
CA SER A 61 15.77 -17.55 14.45
C SER A 61 17.23 -17.81 14.79
N SER A 62 17.76 -17.14 15.83
CA SER A 62 19.19 -17.16 16.21
C SER A 62 19.76 -18.53 16.63
N GLY A 63 18.93 -19.57 16.68
CA GLY A 63 19.34 -20.94 17.01
C GLY A 63 19.54 -21.87 15.80
N GLU A 64 19.09 -21.49 14.61
CA GLU A 64 19.21 -22.32 13.40
C GLU A 64 20.57 -22.07 12.73
N LYS A 65 21.62 -22.79 13.19
CA LYS A 65 22.93 -22.87 12.52
C LYS A 65 22.86 -23.66 11.19
N TYR A 66 21.86 -23.42 10.37
CA TYR A 66 21.84 -23.93 9.01
C TYR A 66 22.34 -22.82 8.09
N ASN A 67 23.33 -23.16 7.27
CA ASN A 67 24.01 -22.32 6.27
C ASN A 67 23.09 -21.80 5.14
N HIS A 68 21.82 -21.48 5.43
CA HIS A 68 20.84 -20.95 4.47
C HIS A 68 20.95 -19.43 4.44
N GLN A 69 22.07 -18.98 3.88
CA GLN A 69 22.25 -17.64 3.34
C GLN A 69 20.97 -17.25 2.56
N GLU A 70 20.28 -16.18 2.98
CA GLU A 70 19.06 -15.58 2.39
C GLU A 70 18.57 -16.22 1.08
N VAL A 71 17.93 -17.39 1.19
CA VAL A 71 17.48 -18.16 0.02
C VAL A 71 16.29 -17.47 -0.63
N ALA A 72 15.51 -16.71 0.15
CA ALA A 72 14.35 -15.96 -0.33
C ALA A 72 14.50 -14.49 0.05
N ILE A 73 14.45 -13.61 -0.95
CA ILE A 73 14.57 -12.16 -0.79
C ILE A 73 13.32 -11.53 -1.39
N ALA A 74 12.55 -10.82 -0.58
CA ALA A 74 11.45 -10.00 -1.08
C ALA A 74 12.03 -8.75 -1.77
N LEU A 75 11.69 -8.57 -3.05
CA LEU A 75 12.10 -7.39 -3.82
C LEU A 75 11.15 -6.22 -3.55
N ASP A 76 9.86 -6.52 -3.42
CA ASP A 76 8.79 -5.58 -3.13
C ASP A 76 7.61 -6.32 -2.48
N SER A 77 6.44 -5.68 -2.43
CA SER A 77 5.23 -6.23 -1.83
C SER A 77 4.57 -7.37 -2.61
N THR A 78 5.02 -7.72 -3.81
CA THR A 78 4.44 -8.78 -4.66
C THR A 78 5.48 -9.75 -5.20
N ASN A 79 6.76 -9.41 -5.17
CA ASN A 79 7.83 -10.17 -5.80
C ASN A 79 8.82 -10.75 -4.80
N VAL A 80 9.11 -12.05 -4.96
CA VAL A 80 10.18 -12.76 -4.23
C VAL A 80 11.19 -13.33 -5.20
N MET A 81 12.47 -13.06 -4.94
CA MET A 81 13.58 -13.71 -5.61
C MET A 81 14.15 -14.82 -4.73
N LEU A 82 14.10 -16.05 -5.25
CA LEU A 82 14.80 -17.18 -4.65
C LEU A 82 16.21 -17.28 -5.22
N LYS A 83 17.24 -17.20 -4.36
CA LYS A 83 18.64 -17.44 -4.72
C LYS A 83 18.96 -18.92 -4.55
N LEU A 84 19.29 -19.60 -5.64
CA LEU A 84 19.73 -20.99 -5.65
C LEU A 84 21.27 -21.06 -5.70
N HIS A 85 21.82 -22.24 -5.44
CA HIS A 85 23.25 -22.48 -5.61
C HIS A 85 23.68 -22.28 -7.08
N ALA A 86 24.92 -21.82 -7.30
CA ALA A 86 25.54 -21.60 -8.62
C ALA A 86 24.97 -20.45 -9.46
N ASN A 87 24.81 -19.26 -8.86
CA ASN A 87 24.38 -18.00 -9.52
C ASN A 87 23.03 -18.07 -10.23
N LYS A 88 22.19 -19.06 -9.91
CA LYS A 88 20.84 -19.16 -10.45
C LYS A 88 19.86 -18.52 -9.47
N SER A 89 18.97 -17.68 -9.98
CA SER A 89 17.85 -17.14 -9.21
C SER A 89 16.53 -17.40 -9.94
N LYS A 90 15.43 -17.42 -9.18
CA LYS A 90 14.07 -17.49 -9.72
C LYS A 90 13.22 -16.37 -9.13
N LEU A 91 12.47 -15.69 -9.97
CA LEU A 91 11.50 -14.68 -9.57
C LEU A 91 10.11 -15.31 -9.49
N TYR A 92 9.40 -15.02 -8.40
CA TYR A 92 8.00 -15.42 -8.20
C TYR A 92 7.17 -14.18 -7.88
N CYS A 93 5.98 -14.12 -8.47
CA CYS A 93 5.01 -13.05 -8.29
C CYS A 93 3.81 -13.59 -7.51
N PHE A 94 3.37 -12.83 -6.51
CA PHE A 94 2.28 -13.15 -5.60
C PHE A 94 1.36 -11.93 -5.47
N ASP A 95 0.13 -12.14 -4.99
CA ASP A 95 -0.77 -11.02 -4.68
C ASP A 95 -0.23 -10.16 -3.54
N ARG A 96 0.49 -10.79 -2.59
CA ARG A 96 1.25 -10.09 -1.54
C ARG A 96 2.38 -10.94 -0.98
N VAL A 97 3.47 -10.28 -0.60
CA VAL A 97 4.64 -10.85 0.05
C VAL A 97 4.82 -10.21 1.44
N PHE A 98 4.97 -11.05 2.45
CA PHE A 98 5.20 -10.65 3.84
C PHE A 98 6.66 -10.88 4.23
N HIS A 99 7.35 -9.81 4.61
CA HIS A 99 8.75 -9.84 5.04
C HIS A 99 8.94 -10.55 6.40
N PRO A 100 10.16 -11.02 6.69
CA PRO A 100 10.54 -11.56 8.00
C PRO A 100 10.14 -10.66 9.19
N ASP A 101 10.28 -9.35 9.01
CA ASP A 101 10.02 -8.34 10.05
C ASP A 101 8.54 -7.96 10.16
N THR A 102 7.67 -8.57 9.35
CA THR A 102 6.22 -8.34 9.49
C THR A 102 5.71 -9.00 10.76
N SER A 103 5.41 -8.17 11.76
CA SER A 103 4.84 -8.61 13.04
C SER A 103 3.58 -9.45 12.82
N GLN A 104 3.50 -10.56 13.55
CA GLN A 104 2.33 -11.43 13.55
C GLN A 104 1.07 -10.71 14.04
N GLY A 105 1.21 -9.63 14.83
CA GLY A 105 0.11 -8.77 15.28
C GLY A 105 -0.38 -7.75 14.23
N THR A 106 0.39 -7.52 13.16
CA THR A 106 -0.02 -6.73 11.98
C THR A 106 -0.66 -7.62 10.90
N GLN A 107 -0.58 -8.94 11.05
CA GLN A 107 -1.23 -9.91 10.16
C GLN A 107 -2.76 -9.91 10.24
N PRO A 108 -3.42 -9.85 11.44
CA PRO A 108 -4.87 -9.84 11.46
C PRO A 108 -5.40 -8.61 10.74
N SER A 109 -4.78 -7.44 10.82
CA SER A 109 -5.33 -6.26 10.14
C SER A 109 -5.27 -6.33 8.62
N GLN A 110 -4.39 -7.13 7.98
CA GLN A 110 -4.32 -7.22 6.51
C GLN A 110 -5.16 -8.35 5.90
N PHE A 111 -5.24 -9.51 6.54
CA PHE A 111 -6.31 -10.48 6.21
C PHE A 111 -7.68 -9.88 6.50
N SER A 112 -7.73 -8.98 7.48
CA SER A 112 -8.91 -8.25 7.86
C SER A 112 -9.04 -6.88 7.18
N THR A 113 -8.13 -6.34 6.35
CA THR A 113 -8.50 -5.14 5.55
C THR A 113 -9.35 -5.53 4.35
N ASP A 114 -9.30 -6.80 3.94
CA ASP A 114 -10.28 -7.42 3.06
C ASP A 114 -11.57 -7.85 3.81
N VAL A 115 -11.62 -7.79 5.17
CA VAL A 115 -12.77 -8.24 6.00
C VAL A 115 -13.23 -7.21 7.07
N SER A 116 -12.66 -6.00 7.15
CA SER A 116 -12.89 -5.01 8.23
C SER A 116 -13.09 -3.58 7.72
N GLU A 117 -13.51 -3.42 6.47
CA GLU A 117 -14.52 -2.40 6.19
C GLU A 117 -15.89 -3.09 6.08
N VAL A 118 -16.31 -3.68 7.20
CA VAL A 118 -17.71 -3.74 7.63
C VAL A 118 -17.87 -2.80 8.82
#